data_AF-A0A426V2U7-F1
#
_entry.id   AF-A0A426V2U7-F1
#
_cell.length_a   1.000
_cell.length_b   1.000
_cell.length_c   1.000
_cell.angle_alpha   90.00
_cell.angle_beta   90.00
_cell.angle_gamma   90.00
#
_symmetry.space_group_name_H-M   'P 1'
#
loop_
_entity.id
_entity.type
_entity.pdbx_description
1 polymer ?
#
loop_
_entity_poly.entity_id
_entity_poly.type
_entity_poly.pdbx_seq_one_letter_code
_entity_poly.pdbx_strand_id
1 'polypeptide(L)'
;MKKSANIIHVLFGLLLLCGSIALVAWFSGVAPASNQEREFIKMLESSSWMENSRVAASVAQAKGANYVSRQHFWAAEDAFVQASHQTSQ
;
A
#
# COMPACT_ATOMS: atom_id res chain seq x y z
N MET A 1 4.95 1.48 46.87
CA MET A 1 5.12 1.98 45.48
C MET A 1 5.25 0.85 44.43
N LYS A 2 4.54 -0.29 44.56
CA LYS A 2 4.69 -1.46 43.65
C LYS A 2 3.66 -1.53 42.50
N LYS A 3 2.50 -0.89 42.64
CA LYS A 3 1.41 -0.96 41.62
C LYS A 3 1.75 -0.22 40.32
N SER A 4 2.52 0.87 40.41
CA SER A 4 2.93 1.69 39.27
C SER A 4 3.90 0.96 38.33
N ALA A 5 4.81 0.14 38.87
CA ALA A 5 5.72 -0.66 38.04
C ALA A 5 4.97 -1.66 37.15
N ASN A 6 3.96 -2.36 37.67
CA ASN A 6 3.18 -3.32 36.88
C ASN A 6 2.38 -2.66 35.75
N ILE A 7 1.83 -1.47 35.99
CA ILE A 7 1.08 -0.72 34.98
C ILE A 7 2.01 -0.27 33.84
N ILE A 8 3.22 0.20 34.16
CA ILE A 8 4.20 0.62 33.15
C ILE A 8 4.61 -0.55 32.25
N HIS A 9 4.85 -1.75 32.80
CA HIS A 9 5.19 -2.93 32.00
C HIS A 9 4.05 -3.37 31.09
N VAL A 10 2.80 -3.30 31.56
CA VAL A 10 1.62 -3.62 30.74
C VAL A 10 1.44 -2.61 29.60
N LEU A 11 1.60 -1.31 29.88
CA LEU A 11 1.52 -0.27 28.85
C LEU A 11 2.64 -0.40 27.82
N PHE A 12 3.87 -0.70 28.27
CA PHE A 12 5.00 -0.92 27.38
C PHE A 12 4.82 -2.15 26.49
N GLY A 13 4.34 -3.27 27.06
CA GLY A 13 4.01 -4.47 26.30
C GLY A 13 2.93 -4.24 25.25
N LEU A 14 1.89 -3.48 25.59
CA LEU A 14 0.83 -3.10 24.65
C LEU A 14 1.36 -2.22 23.52
N LEU A 15 2.25 -1.27 23.83
CA LEU A 15 2.86 -0.39 22.83
C LEU A 15 3.71 -1.17 21.82
N LEU A 16 4.52 -2.13 22.29
CA LEU A 16 5.31 -3.00 21.42
C LEU A 16 4.42 -3.90 20.54
N LEU A 17 3.32 -4.41 21.08
CA LEU A 17 2.37 -5.22 20.32
C LEU A 17 1.71 -4.38 19.22
N CYS A 18 1.21 -3.19 19.53
CA CYS A 18 0.62 -2.29 18.53
C CYS A 18 1.65 -1.89 17.45
N GLY A 19 2.89 -1.57 17.86
CA GLY A 19 3.96 -1.20 16.94
C GLY A 19 4.34 -2.34 15.97
N SER A 20 4.44 -3.58 16.48
CA SER A 20 4.76 -4.74 15.64
C SER A 20 3.64 -5.08 14.65
N ILE A 21 2.38 -4.97 15.05
CA ILE A 21 1.23 -5.15 14.14
C ILE A 21 1.25 -4.08 13.03
N ALA A 22 1.47 -2.82 13.38
CA ALA A 22 1.56 -1.74 12.40
C ALA A 22 2.72 -1.96 11.40
N LEU A 23 3.88 -2.42 11.90
CA LEU A 23 5.04 -2.74 11.07
C LEU A 23 4.75 -3.88 10.08
N VAL A 24 4.12 -4.96 10.55
CA VAL A 24 3.73 -6.10 9.71
C VAL A 24 2.69 -5.68 8.66
N ALA A 25 1.70 -4.86 9.03
CA ALA A 25 0.72 -4.32 8.10
C ALA A 25 1.38 -3.45 7.00
N TRP A 26 2.44 -2.71 7.35
CA TRP A 26 3.20 -1.90 6.40
C TRP A 26 4.01 -2.74 5.41
N PHE A 27 4.70 -3.78 5.88
CA PHE A 27 5.49 -4.69 5.04
C PHE A 27 4.63 -5.61 4.16
N SER A 28 3.47 -6.06 4.66
CA SER A 28 2.53 -6.87 3.88
C SER A 28 1.81 -6.07 2.79
N GLY A 29 1.95 -4.74 2.78
CA GLY A 29 1.29 -3.84 1.84
C GLY A 29 -0.21 -3.67 2.10
N VAL A 30 -0.73 -4.23 3.19
CA VAL A 30 -2.13 -4.08 3.64
C VAL A 30 -2.38 -2.69 4.20
N ALA A 31 -1.33 -2.02 4.67
CA ALA A 31 -1.38 -0.64 5.09
C ALA A 31 -1.96 0.28 3.99
N PRO A 32 -2.63 1.39 4.38
CA PRO A 32 -3.15 2.36 3.44
C PRO A 32 -2.04 2.89 2.53
N ALA A 33 -2.34 3.03 1.23
CA ALA A 33 -1.47 3.75 0.33
C ALA A 33 -1.35 5.21 0.77
N SER A 34 -0.14 5.74 0.72
CA SER A 34 0.19 7.15 0.91
C SER A 34 -0.44 8.02 -0.18
N ASN A 35 -0.44 9.34 0.03
CA ASN A 35 -1.00 10.27 -0.95
C ASN A 35 -0.25 10.19 -2.30
N GLN A 36 1.07 10.07 -2.28
CA GLN A 36 1.87 9.96 -3.52
C GLN A 36 1.57 8.68 -4.29
N GLU A 37 1.45 7.54 -3.59
CA GLU A 37 1.09 6.25 -4.20
C GLU A 37 -0.32 6.28 -4.81
N ARG A 38 -1.27 7.00 -4.19
CA ARG A 38 -2.63 7.20 -4.75
C ARG A 38 -2.63 8.11 -5.96
N GLU A 39 -1.87 9.21 -5.91
CA GLU A 39 -1.75 10.13 -7.04
C GLU A 39 -1.09 9.45 -8.25
N PHE A 40 -0.12 8.55 -8.03
CA PHE A 40 0.43 7.72 -9.11
C PHE A 40 -0.64 6.88 -9.81
N ILE A 41 -1.51 6.19 -9.05
CA ILE A 41 -2.60 5.39 -9.63
C ILE A 41 -3.58 6.28 -10.41
N LYS A 42 -3.93 7.47 -9.88
CA LYS A 42 -4.80 8.43 -10.60
C LYS A 42 -4.15 8.96 -11.87
N MET A 43 -2.85 9.25 -11.82
CA MET A 43 -2.09 9.68 -12.98
C MET A 43 -2.14 8.61 -14.07
N LEU A 44 -1.95 7.34 -13.71
CA LEU A 44 -2.12 6.22 -14.64
C LEU A 44 -3.52 6.19 -15.24
N GLU A 45 -4.58 6.31 -14.43
CA GLU A 45 -5.98 6.36 -14.89
C GLU A 45 -6.24 7.45 -15.93
N SER A 46 -5.58 8.61 -15.80
CA SER A 46 -5.72 9.74 -16.73
C SER A 46 -4.76 9.71 -17.94
N SER A 47 -3.88 8.71 -18.01
CA SER A 47 -2.81 8.64 -19.02
C SER A 47 -3.12 7.67 -20.16
N SER A 48 -2.36 7.75 -21.26
CA SER A 48 -2.43 6.78 -22.36
C SER A 48 -2.01 5.36 -21.95
N TRP A 49 -1.39 5.18 -20.78
CA TRP A 49 -1.04 3.83 -20.28
C TRP A 49 -2.25 2.95 -20.02
N MET A 50 -3.45 3.53 -19.89
CA MET A 50 -4.71 2.78 -19.80
C MET A 50 -5.06 1.97 -21.06
N GLU A 51 -4.39 2.22 -22.19
CA GLU A 51 -4.49 1.37 -23.39
C GLU A 51 -3.83 0.00 -23.18
N ASN A 52 -2.86 -0.09 -22.27
CA ASN A 52 -2.26 -1.37 -21.90
C ASN A 52 -3.19 -2.13 -20.93
N SER A 53 -3.67 -3.29 -21.37
CA SER A 53 -4.61 -4.12 -20.60
C SER A 53 -4.14 -4.49 -19.20
N ARG A 54 -2.83 -4.66 -18.96
CA ARG A 54 -2.28 -4.98 -17.63
C ARG A 54 -2.36 -3.76 -16.70
N VAL A 55 -1.97 -2.59 -17.20
CA VAL A 55 -2.07 -1.34 -16.44
C VAL A 55 -3.53 -1.03 -16.12
N ALA A 56 -4.41 -1.10 -17.12
CA ALA A 56 -5.85 -0.87 -16.93
C ALA A 56 -6.47 -1.83 -15.89
N ALA A 57 -6.12 -3.11 -15.92
CA ALA A 57 -6.60 -4.10 -14.95
C ALA A 57 -6.09 -3.83 -13.53
N SER A 58 -4.82 -3.41 -13.39
CA SER A 58 -4.25 -3.05 -12.07
C SER A 58 -4.92 -1.80 -11.46
N VAL A 59 -5.19 -0.77 -12.28
CA VAL A 59 -5.89 0.45 -11.86
C VAL A 59 -7.36 0.15 -11.53
N ALA A 60 -8.02 -0.73 -12.29
CA ALA A 60 -9.39 -1.16 -12.02
C ALA A 60 -9.53 -1.87 -10.66
N GLN A 61 -8.53 -2.67 -10.26
CA GLN A 61 -8.50 -3.30 -8.93
C GLN A 61 -8.44 -2.24 -7.82
N ALA A 62 -7.63 -1.19 -7.98
CA ALA A 62 -7.57 -0.09 -7.03
C ALA A 62 -8.89 0.69 -6.94
N LYS A 63 -9.57 0.91 -8.08
CA LYS A 63 -10.84 1.63 -8.16
C LYS A 63 -12.02 0.86 -7.57
N GLY A 64 -12.01 -0.48 -7.70
CA GLY A 64 -13.03 -1.36 -7.15
C GLY A 64 -12.88 -1.66 -5.65
N ALA A 65 -11.77 -1.25 -5.02
CA ALA A 65 -11.48 -1.55 -3.63
C ALA A 65 -12.15 -0.55 -2.67
N ASN A 66 -12.67 -1.07 -1.55
CA ASN A 66 -13.21 -0.24 -0.46
C ASN A 66 -12.15 0.69 0.16
N TYR A 67 -10.87 0.32 0.06
CA TYR A 67 -9.74 1.15 0.45
C TYR A 67 -8.52 0.84 -0.43
N VAL A 68 -7.76 1.87 -0.80
CA VAL A 68 -6.53 1.72 -1.58
C VAL A 68 -5.37 1.46 -0.63
N SER A 69 -4.82 0.25 -0.70
CA SER A 69 -3.63 -0.21 0.04
C SER A 69 -2.35 -0.10 -0.79
N ARG A 70 -1.19 -0.23 -0.16
CA ARG A 70 0.11 -0.28 -0.88
C ARG A 70 0.22 -1.43 -1.87
N GLN A 71 -0.49 -2.55 -1.65
CA GLN A 71 -0.56 -3.63 -2.63
C GLN A 71 -1.15 -3.18 -3.97
N HIS A 72 -2.16 -2.31 -3.95
CA HIS A 72 -2.74 -1.76 -5.18
C HIS A 72 -1.73 -0.88 -5.92
N PHE A 73 -0.96 -0.08 -5.17
CA PHE A 73 0.13 0.70 -5.73
C PHE A 73 1.20 -0.19 -6.36
N TRP A 74 1.71 -1.20 -5.64
CA TRP A 74 2.71 -2.11 -6.18
C TRP A 74 2.22 -2.86 -7.43
N ALA A 75 0.96 -3.28 -7.45
CA ALA A 75 0.37 -3.90 -8.64
C ALA A 75 0.32 -2.93 -9.83
N ALA A 76 -0.03 -1.66 -9.60
CA ALA A 76 -0.06 -0.64 -10.64
C ALA A 76 1.35 -0.25 -11.12
N GLU A 77 2.31 -0.13 -10.21
CA GLU A 77 3.71 0.15 -10.50
C GLU A 77 4.35 -0.98 -11.31
N ASP A 78 4.18 -2.23 -10.88
CA ASP A 78 4.70 -3.41 -11.58
C ASP A 78 4.10 -3.52 -13.00
N ALA A 79 2.79 -3.33 -13.14
CA ALA A 79 2.14 -3.31 -14.45
C ALA A 79 2.68 -2.20 -15.36
N PHE A 80 2.90 -1.00 -14.81
CA PHE A 80 3.49 0.12 -15.54
C PHE A 80 4.93 -0.16 -15.97
N VAL A 81 5.78 -0.65 -15.07
CA VAL A 81 7.18 -0.99 -15.37
C VAL A 81 7.24 -2.06 -16.46
N GLN A 82 6.45 -3.13 -16.34
CA GLN A 82 6.39 -4.17 -17.37
C GLN A 82 5.91 -3.62 -18.73
N ALA A 83 4.87 -2.78 -18.74
CA ALA A 83 4.38 -2.16 -19.97
C ALA A 83 5.44 -1.25 -20.61
N SER A 84 6.18 -0.49 -19.81
CA SER A 84 7.24 0.40 -20.32
C SER A 84 8.37 -0.35 -21.00
N HIS A 85 8.70 -1.55 -20.54
CA HIS A 85 9.69 -2.41 -21.18
C HIS A 85 9.19 -2.97 -22.53
N GLN A 86 7.88 -3.18 -22.69
CA GLN A 86 7.30 -3.65 -23.95
C GLN A 86 7.28 -2.56 -25.03
N THR A 87 7.06 -1.30 -24.66
CA THR A 87 7.05 -0.16 -25.59
C THR A 87 8.44 0.21 -26.12
N SER A 88 9.50 -0.30 -25.50
CA SER A 88 10.90 0.00 -25.88
C SER A 88 11.52 -0.99 -26.87
N GLN A 89 10.76 -2.00 -27.33
CA GLN A 89 11.15 -2.97 -28.37
C GLN A 89 10.49 -2.63 -29.70
#